data_AF-A0A497RX95-F1
#
_entry.id   AF-A0A497RX95-F1
#
_cell.length_a   1.000
_cell.length_b   1.000
_cell.length_c   1.000
_cell.angle_alpha   90.00
_cell.angle_beta   90.00
_cell.angle_gamma   90.00
#
_symmetry.space_group_name_H-M   'P 1'
#
loop_
_entity.id
_entity.type
_entity.pdbx_description
1 polymer ?
#
loop_
_entity_poly.entity_id
_entity_poly.type
_entity_poly.pdbx_seq_one_letter_code
_entity_poly.pdbx_strand_id
1 'polypeptide(L)'
;MIKKIIIFLILISLSSAKMMEFKCSASSGCGDTSCPSGHEPRIMCPHSEVDPTNPTPICDICKVECARECGREATCLDDPSTAADECSSCCSTYCSKYGGFEKLSCEGMCYATCRANSEFCQAILLLQYLSLGVGTILLSINALKWMMSDNDRARNDAKKGIAYTIFALLLIITAIYLVGYFYVGTITC
;
A
#
# COMPACT_ATOMS: atom_id res chain seq x y z
N MET A 1 -31.73 -3.66 -2.55
CA MET A 1 -30.41 -3.52 -3.21
C MET A 1 -29.27 -3.92 -2.28
N ILE A 2 -29.26 -3.48 -1.01
CA ILE A 2 -28.23 -3.78 0.01
C ILE A 2 -27.99 -5.30 0.24
N LYS A 3 -29.03 -6.14 0.24
CA LYS A 3 -28.89 -7.60 0.42
C LYS A 3 -28.07 -8.32 -0.66
N LYS A 4 -28.01 -7.79 -1.89
CA LYS A 4 -27.25 -8.42 -2.99
C LYS A 4 -25.75 -8.13 -2.90
N ILE A 5 -25.37 -6.99 -2.31
CA ILE A 5 -23.96 -6.59 -2.12
C ILE A 5 -23.29 -7.48 -1.06
N ILE A 6 -24.02 -7.81 0.02
CA ILE A 6 -23.49 -8.65 1.11
C ILE A 6 -23.20 -10.08 0.62
N ILE A 7 -24.05 -10.66 -0.24
CA ILE A 7 -23.84 -12.02 -0.78
C ILE A 7 -22.62 -12.06 -1.72
N PHE A 8 -22.39 -10.99 -2.49
CA PHE A 8 -21.24 -10.91 -3.39
C PHE A 8 -19.91 -10.79 -2.61
N LEU A 9 -19.90 -10.03 -1.51
CA LEU A 9 -18.74 -9.94 -0.62
C LEU A 9 -18.41 -11.27 0.07
N ILE A 10 -19.42 -12.06 0.46
CA ILE A 10 -19.23 -13.37 1.09
C ILE A 10 -18.69 -14.41 0.09
N LEU A 11 -19.11 -14.37 -1.19
CA LEU A 11 -18.66 -15.31 -2.21
C LEU A 11 -17.19 -15.12 -2.60
N ILE A 12 -16.65 -13.89 -2.54
CA ILE A 12 -15.23 -13.62 -2.82
C ILE A 12 -14.33 -14.21 -1.72
N SER A 13 -14.82 -14.34 -0.48
CA SER A 13 -14.05 -14.91 0.64
C SER A 13 -13.91 -16.44 0.64
N LEU A 14 -14.58 -17.18 -0.26
CA LEU A 14 -14.66 -18.65 -0.19
C LEU A 14 -13.74 -19.43 -1.15
N SER A 15 -13.01 -18.75 -2.05
CA SER A 15 -12.14 -19.41 -3.04
C SER A 15 -10.64 -19.38 -2.68
N SER A 16 -10.29 -19.46 -1.40
CA SER A 16 -8.87 -19.61 -1.01
C SER A 16 -8.42 -21.05 -1.19
N ALA A 17 -7.66 -21.31 -2.26
CA ALA A 17 -6.91 -22.54 -2.41
C ALA A 17 -6.00 -22.75 -1.20
N LYS A 18 -5.93 -23.99 -0.69
CA LYS A 18 -4.95 -24.38 0.34
C LYS A 18 -3.56 -24.27 -0.27
N MET A 19 -2.97 -23.09 -0.13
CA MET A 19 -1.58 -22.85 -0.52
C MET A 19 -0.71 -23.12 0.71
N MET A 20 0.33 -23.95 0.54
CA MET A 20 1.29 -24.21 1.60
C MET A 20 2.28 -23.04 1.67
N GLU A 21 2.54 -22.60 2.88
CA GLU A 21 3.35 -21.43 3.18
C GLU A 21 4.84 -21.80 3.13
N PHE A 22 5.58 -21.26 2.16
CA PHE A 22 7.03 -21.42 2.10
C PHE A 22 7.69 -20.20 2.76
N LYS A 23 8.52 -20.43 3.78
CA LYS A 23 9.35 -19.38 4.34
C LYS A 23 10.65 -19.33 3.55
N CYS A 24 11.11 -18.15 3.17
CA CYS A 24 12.46 -17.93 2.63
C CYS A 24 13.58 -18.20 3.65
N SER A 25 13.33 -18.93 4.74
CA SER A 25 14.37 -19.37 5.67
C SER A 25 15.04 -20.62 5.12
N ALA A 26 16.38 -20.62 5.10
CA ALA A 26 17.30 -21.73 4.85
C ALA A 26 16.63 -23.10 4.59
N SER A 27 16.01 -23.26 3.42
CA SER A 27 15.64 -24.59 2.96
C SER A 27 16.95 -25.36 2.82
N SER A 28 17.06 -26.52 3.46
CA SER A 28 18.27 -27.33 3.47
C SER A 28 18.76 -27.54 2.02
N GLY A 29 19.85 -26.85 1.64
CA GLY A 29 20.43 -26.91 0.30
C GLY A 29 20.34 -25.62 -0.55
N CYS A 30 19.51 -24.63 -0.20
CA CYS A 30 19.35 -23.40 -1.02
C CYS A 30 20.20 -22.21 -0.53
N GLY A 31 20.85 -22.28 0.64
CA GLY A 31 21.64 -21.16 1.19
C GLY A 31 20.78 -20.11 1.90
N ASP A 32 21.37 -18.96 2.22
CA ASP A 32 20.68 -17.86 2.91
C ASP A 32 19.85 -17.02 1.94
N THR A 33 18.53 -17.03 2.12
CA THR A 33 17.54 -16.27 1.34
C THR A 33 16.83 -15.18 2.17
N SER A 34 17.38 -14.83 3.34
CA SER A 34 16.84 -13.76 4.18
C SER A 34 17.03 -12.37 3.55
N CYS A 35 16.07 -11.47 3.79
CA CYS A 35 16.16 -10.09 3.34
C CYS A 35 17.25 -9.33 4.11
N PRO A 36 17.78 -8.21 3.56
CA PRO A 36 18.70 -7.32 4.26
C PRO A 36 18.14 -6.78 5.60
N SER A 37 16.82 -6.63 5.70
CA SER A 37 16.08 -6.24 6.90
C SER A 37 16.08 -7.31 8.01
N GLY A 38 16.54 -8.54 7.72
CA GLY A 38 16.39 -9.70 8.59
C GLY A 38 14.98 -10.29 8.57
N HIS A 39 14.07 -9.76 7.75
CA HIS A 39 12.75 -10.34 7.56
C HIS A 39 12.79 -11.56 6.63
N GLU A 40 11.87 -12.50 6.86
CA GLU A 40 11.75 -13.73 6.08
C GLU A 40 10.41 -13.72 5.34
N PRO A 41 10.41 -13.30 4.05
CA PRO A 41 9.18 -13.22 3.30
C PRO A 41 8.61 -14.61 3.10
N ARG A 42 7.28 -14.66 3.05
CA ARG A 42 6.53 -15.90 2.86
C ARG A 42 6.07 -15.95 1.41
N ILE A 43 6.68 -16.84 0.63
CA ILE A 43 6.36 -17.04 -0.79
C ILE A 43 5.94 -18.47 -1.06
N MET A 44 5.48 -18.75 -2.26
CA MET A 44 5.18 -20.09 -2.71
C MET A 44 6.21 -20.47 -3.75
N CYS A 45 7.11 -21.39 -3.41
CA CYS A 45 8.09 -21.89 -4.36
C CYS A 45 7.56 -23.13 -5.07
N PRO A 46 7.73 -23.24 -6.41
CA PRO A 46 7.40 -24.45 -7.12
C PRO A 46 8.32 -25.60 -6.67
N HIS A 47 7.73 -26.77 -6.47
CA HIS A 47 8.47 -28.00 -6.20
C HIS A 47 8.88 -28.67 -7.51
N SER A 48 10.05 -29.32 -7.49
CA SER A 48 10.45 -30.22 -8.56
C SER A 48 9.61 -31.50 -8.50
N GLU A 49 8.94 -31.87 -9.60
CA GLU A 49 8.18 -33.12 -9.72
C GLU A 49 9.07 -34.36 -9.94
N VAL A 50 10.40 -34.18 -9.96
CA VAL A 50 11.36 -35.25 -10.30
C VAL A 50 11.30 -36.43 -9.32
N ASP A 51 10.84 -36.21 -8.08
CA ASP A 51 10.54 -37.27 -7.12
C ASP A 51 9.36 -36.89 -6.19
N PRO A 52 8.19 -37.55 -6.29
CA PRO A 52 7.04 -37.26 -5.42
C PRO A 52 7.26 -37.65 -3.95
N THR A 53 8.31 -38.45 -3.67
CA THR A 53 8.67 -38.85 -2.30
C THR A 53 9.74 -37.96 -1.66
N ASN A 54 10.42 -37.13 -2.46
CA ASN A 54 11.44 -36.20 -1.97
C ASN A 54 11.43 -34.90 -2.82
N PRO A 55 10.39 -34.04 -2.65
CA PRO A 55 10.24 -32.83 -3.44
C PRO A 55 11.31 -31.81 -3.03
N THR A 56 12.44 -31.81 -3.73
CA THR A 56 13.44 -30.75 -3.55
C THR A 56 12.92 -29.47 -4.21
N PRO A 57 12.94 -28.32 -3.50
CA PRO A 57 12.56 -27.05 -4.11
C PRO A 57 13.56 -26.72 -5.22
N ILE A 58 13.07 -26.13 -6.31
CA ILE A 58 13.95 -25.60 -7.36
C ILE A 58 14.65 -24.37 -6.78
N CYS A 59 15.80 -24.58 -6.14
CA CYS A 59 16.48 -23.56 -5.35
C CYS A 59 16.73 -22.28 -6.15
N ASP A 60 17.16 -22.39 -7.42
CA ASP A 60 17.48 -21.22 -8.24
C ASP A 60 16.25 -20.32 -8.49
N ILE A 61 15.08 -20.91 -8.72
CA ILE A 61 13.84 -20.14 -8.91
C ILE A 61 13.39 -19.53 -7.59
N CYS A 62 13.46 -20.29 -6.50
CA CYS A 62 13.02 -19.84 -5.18
C CYS A 62 13.87 -18.67 -4.66
N LYS A 63 15.19 -18.66 -4.92
CA LYS A 63 16.06 -17.53 -4.57
C LYS A 63 15.67 -16.25 -5.28
N VAL A 64 15.37 -16.34 -6.58
CA VAL A 64 14.96 -15.17 -7.38
C VAL A 64 13.63 -14.61 -6.87
N GLU A 65 12.66 -15.46 -6.54
CA GLU A 65 11.38 -15.03 -5.97
C GLU A 65 11.53 -14.47 -4.54
N CYS A 66 12.40 -15.04 -3.70
CA CYS A 66 12.70 -14.47 -2.38
C CYS A 66 13.32 -13.08 -2.52
N ALA A 67 14.33 -12.92 -3.39
CA ALA A 67 14.94 -11.62 -3.66
C ALA A 67 13.93 -10.60 -4.20
N ARG A 68 12.99 -11.07 -5.04
CA ARG A 68 11.89 -10.27 -5.59
C ARG A 68 10.96 -9.73 -4.50
N GLU A 69 10.55 -10.56 -3.54
CA GLU A 69 9.73 -10.11 -2.41
C GLU A 69 10.51 -9.24 -1.43
N CYS A 70 11.78 -9.54 -1.16
CA CYS A 70 12.62 -8.66 -0.35
C CYS A 70 12.70 -7.25 -0.96
N GLY A 71 12.80 -7.14 -2.28
CA GLY A 71 12.75 -5.86 -2.99
C GLY A 71 11.44 -5.10 -2.80
N ARG A 72 10.30 -5.81 -2.65
CA ARG A 72 9.00 -5.18 -2.35
C ARG A 72 8.93 -4.58 -0.96
N GLU A 73 9.67 -5.14 0.00
CA GLU A 73 9.74 -4.67 1.39
C GLU A 73 10.75 -3.53 1.60
N ALA A 74 11.50 -3.14 0.57
CA ALA A 74 12.46 -2.05 0.69
C ALA A 74 11.76 -0.73 1.06
N THR A 75 12.09 -0.18 2.23
CA THR A 75 11.52 1.09 2.75
C THR A 75 12.22 2.31 2.14
N CYS A 76 12.32 2.36 0.81
CA CYS A 76 12.99 3.45 0.10
C CYS A 76 12.18 4.76 0.03
N LEU A 77 11.11 4.89 0.82
CA LEU A 77 10.11 5.96 0.72
C LEU A 77 9.84 6.68 2.05
N ASP A 78 10.77 6.60 2.99
CA ASP A 78 10.58 7.25 4.29
C ASP A 78 10.54 8.79 4.19
N ASP A 79 10.94 9.36 3.04
CA ASP A 79 10.88 10.81 2.80
C ASP A 79 10.02 11.15 1.56
N PRO A 80 8.81 11.73 1.73
CA PRO A 80 7.89 12.09 0.65
C PRO A 80 8.41 13.24 -0.24
N SER A 81 9.53 13.88 0.12
CA SER A 81 10.19 14.89 -0.70
C SER A 81 11.23 14.33 -1.67
N THR A 82 11.57 13.04 -1.53
CA THR A 82 12.58 12.41 -2.38
C THR A 82 12.02 12.13 -3.76
N ALA A 83 12.66 12.75 -4.76
CA ALA A 83 12.28 12.59 -6.15
C ALA A 83 12.47 11.12 -6.58
N ALA A 84 11.77 10.71 -7.65
CA ALA A 84 11.89 9.37 -8.24
C ALA A 84 13.33 8.93 -8.53
N ASP A 85 14.26 9.88 -8.65
CA ASP A 85 15.69 9.66 -8.85
C ASP A 85 16.38 8.97 -7.66
N GLU A 86 15.82 9.08 -6.44
CA GLU A 86 16.38 8.44 -5.23
C GLU A 86 16.01 6.96 -5.08
N CYS A 87 14.98 6.49 -5.79
CA CYS A 87 14.67 5.05 -5.83
C CYS A 87 15.89 4.25 -6.32
N SER A 88 16.73 4.83 -7.18
CA SER A 88 17.87 4.13 -7.76
C SER A 88 18.99 3.82 -6.78
N SER A 89 19.42 4.84 -6.04
CA SER A 89 20.47 4.68 -5.04
C SER A 89 20.00 3.78 -3.90
N CYS A 90 18.75 3.96 -3.44
CA CYS A 90 18.21 3.16 -2.35
C CYS A 90 18.05 1.68 -2.74
N CYS A 91 17.39 1.39 -3.88
CA CYS A 91 17.18 0.01 -4.31
C CYS A 91 18.50 -0.73 -4.58
N SER A 92 19.50 -0.04 -5.16
CA SER A 92 20.79 -0.69 -5.39
C SER A 92 21.57 -0.97 -4.11
N THR A 93 21.45 -0.08 -3.12
CA THR A 93 22.04 -0.26 -1.79
C THR A 93 21.34 -1.39 -1.03
N TYR A 94 20.02 -1.41 -1.02
CA TYR A 94 19.23 -2.46 -0.35
C TYR A 94 19.49 -3.84 -0.97
N CYS A 95 19.49 -3.93 -2.30
CA CYS A 95 19.70 -5.20 -3.01
C CYS A 95 21.18 -5.61 -3.15
N SER A 96 22.13 -4.93 -2.50
CA SER A 96 23.56 -5.21 -2.64
C SER A 96 23.98 -6.57 -2.08
N LYS A 97 23.15 -7.19 -1.23
CA LYS A 97 23.36 -8.55 -0.69
C LYS A 97 23.28 -9.63 -1.77
N TYR A 98 22.49 -9.40 -2.83
CA TYR A 98 22.23 -10.38 -3.88
C TYR A 98 23.23 -10.27 -5.04
N GLY A 99 23.43 -11.37 -5.77
CA GLY A 99 24.27 -11.43 -6.97
C GLY A 99 23.50 -11.87 -8.22
N GLY A 100 24.03 -11.54 -9.40
CA GLY A 100 23.49 -12.04 -10.68
C GLY A 100 22.01 -11.70 -10.90
N PHE A 101 21.21 -12.72 -11.22
CA PHE A 101 19.77 -12.58 -11.50
C PHE A 101 18.93 -12.23 -10.26
N GLU A 102 19.35 -12.64 -9.06
CA GLU A 102 18.65 -12.30 -7.82
C GLU A 102 18.67 -10.80 -7.58
N LYS A 103 19.82 -10.15 -7.81
CA LYS A 103 19.98 -8.70 -7.67
C LYS A 103 19.07 -7.96 -8.66
N LEU A 104 19.05 -8.38 -9.93
CA LEU A 104 18.22 -7.76 -10.96
C LEU A 104 16.72 -7.85 -10.60
N SER A 105 16.27 -9.00 -10.08
CA SER A 105 14.88 -9.19 -9.66
C SER A 105 14.52 -8.39 -8.40
N CYS A 106 15.42 -8.33 -7.42
CA CYS A 106 15.25 -7.48 -6.23
C CYS A 106 15.16 -6.01 -6.61
N GLU A 107 16.11 -5.50 -7.39
CA GLU A 107 16.14 -4.11 -7.84
C GLU A 107 14.88 -3.80 -8.66
N GLY A 108 14.51 -4.65 -9.63
CA GLY A 108 13.34 -4.46 -10.47
C GLY A 108 12.04 -4.30 -9.69
N MET A 109 11.80 -5.12 -8.66
CA MET A 109 10.61 -4.99 -7.82
C MET A 109 10.69 -3.82 -6.84
N CYS A 110 11.88 -3.52 -6.31
CA CYS A 110 12.09 -2.35 -5.49
C CYS A 110 11.76 -1.07 -6.28
N TYR A 111 12.27 -0.93 -7.51
CA TYR A 111 11.95 0.19 -8.39
C TYR A 111 10.47 0.29 -8.72
N ALA A 112 9.84 -0.84 -9.06
CA ALA A 112 8.42 -0.87 -9.39
C ALA A 112 7.56 -0.42 -8.20
N THR A 113 7.86 -0.91 -7.01
CA THR A 113 7.14 -0.54 -5.77
C THR A 113 7.43 0.92 -5.41
N CYS A 114 8.69 1.35 -5.46
CA CYS A 114 9.10 2.71 -5.16
C CYS A 114 8.40 3.73 -6.05
N ARG A 115 8.39 3.48 -7.37
CA ARG A 115 7.72 4.34 -8.34
C ARG A 115 6.21 4.33 -8.17
N ALA A 116 5.59 3.16 -7.98
CA ALA A 116 4.15 3.07 -7.77
C ALA A 116 3.72 3.91 -6.55
N ASN A 117 4.44 3.76 -5.45
CA ASN A 117 4.16 4.50 -4.22
C ASN A 117 4.34 6.01 -4.37
N SER A 118 5.40 6.47 -5.07
CA SER A 118 5.61 7.89 -5.36
C SER A 118 4.42 8.50 -6.13
N GLU A 119 3.93 7.81 -7.15
CA GLU A 119 2.76 8.24 -7.93
C GLU A 119 1.48 8.26 -7.08
N PHE A 120 1.27 7.23 -6.23
CA PHE A 120 0.14 7.20 -5.29
C PHE A 120 0.20 8.34 -4.28
N CYS A 121 1.40 8.69 -3.82
CA CYS A 121 1.61 9.77 -2.88
C CYS A 121 1.17 11.11 -3.46
N GLN A 122 1.61 11.38 -4.69
CA GLN A 122 1.23 12.60 -5.40
C GLN A 122 -0.29 12.67 -5.64
N ALA A 123 -0.92 11.55 -5.98
CA ALA A 123 -2.37 11.48 -6.15
C ALA A 123 -3.14 11.76 -4.85
N ILE A 124 -2.69 11.20 -3.72
CA ILE A 124 -3.31 11.42 -2.40
C ILE A 124 -3.19 12.89 -1.99
N LEU A 125 -2.00 13.48 -2.13
CA LEU A 125 -1.78 14.89 -1.82
C LEU A 125 -2.69 15.80 -2.68
N LEU A 126 -2.82 15.52 -3.97
CA LEU A 126 -3.70 16.27 -4.86
C LEU A 126 -5.16 16.18 -4.44
N LEU A 127 -5.64 14.98 -4.08
CA LEU A 127 -7.00 14.78 -3.56
C LEU A 127 -7.22 15.52 -2.23
N GLN A 128 -6.22 15.54 -1.36
CA GLN A 128 -6.28 16.26 -0.09
C GLN A 128 -6.42 17.78 -0.32
N TYR A 129 -5.62 18.37 -1.21
CA TYR A 129 -5.72 19.79 -1.56
C TYR A 129 -7.08 20.13 -2.17
N LEU A 130 -7.61 19.30 -3.07
CA LEU A 130 -8.94 19.49 -3.65
C LEU A 130 -10.03 19.42 -2.59
N SER A 131 -9.97 18.43 -1.70
CA SER A 131 -10.93 18.28 -0.60
C SER A 131 -10.93 19.50 0.32
N LEU A 132 -9.74 19.97 0.68
CA LEU A 132 -9.57 21.13 1.55
C LEU A 132 -10.06 22.43 0.86
N GLY A 133 -9.82 22.58 -0.43
CA GLY A 133 -10.34 23.68 -1.24
C GLY A 133 -11.87 23.71 -1.27
N VAL A 134 -12.51 22.58 -1.62
CA VAL A 134 -13.98 22.45 -1.64
C VAL A 134 -14.58 22.69 -0.26
N GLY A 135 -13.98 22.09 0.79
CA GLY A 135 -14.40 22.30 2.17
C GLY A 135 -14.36 23.77 2.58
N THR A 136 -13.29 24.48 2.21
CA THR A 136 -13.12 25.92 2.51
C THR A 136 -14.19 26.76 1.81
N ILE A 137 -14.50 26.47 0.55
CA ILE A 137 -15.55 27.19 -0.20
C ILE A 137 -16.92 26.95 0.44
N LEU A 138 -17.27 25.69 0.74
CA LEU A 138 -18.55 25.36 1.37
C LEU A 138 -18.70 25.99 2.75
N LEU A 139 -17.64 25.96 3.57
CA LEU A 139 -17.64 26.65 4.86
C LEU A 139 -17.82 28.15 4.70
N SER A 140 -17.14 28.77 3.75
CA SER A 140 -17.25 30.21 3.47
C SER A 140 -18.66 30.61 3.05
N ILE A 141 -19.30 29.84 2.16
CA ILE A 141 -20.69 30.08 1.73
C ILE A 141 -21.66 29.99 2.91
N ASN A 142 -21.54 28.94 3.74
CA ASN A 142 -22.43 28.78 4.89
C ASN A 142 -22.16 29.83 5.99
N ALA A 143 -20.91 30.24 6.17
CA ALA A 143 -20.54 31.32 7.09
C ALA A 143 -21.13 32.66 6.65
N LEU A 144 -21.01 33.01 5.36
CA LEU A 144 -21.62 34.21 4.78
C LEU A 144 -23.15 34.17 4.91
N LYS A 145 -23.78 33.03 4.59
CA LYS A 145 -25.22 32.84 4.76
C LYS A 145 -25.66 33.01 6.21
N TRP A 146 -24.84 32.57 7.18
CA TRP A 146 -25.13 32.74 8.59
C TRP A 146 -25.04 34.21 9.04
N MET A 147 -24.04 34.96 8.54
CA MET A 147 -23.84 36.37 8.86
C MET A 147 -24.89 37.30 8.24
N MET A 148 -25.32 37.01 7.00
CA MET A 148 -26.27 37.85 6.26
C MET A 148 -27.75 37.51 6.54
N SER A 149 -28.03 36.56 7.43
CA SER A 149 -29.40 36.08 7.64
C SER A 149 -30.08 36.76 8.83
N ASP A 150 -31.13 37.53 8.54
CA ASP A 150 -32.00 38.15 9.54
C ASP A 150 -33.04 37.17 10.13
N ASN A 151 -33.31 36.07 9.43
CA ASN A 151 -34.30 35.07 9.82
C ASN A 151 -33.68 33.91 10.61
N ASP A 152 -34.24 33.59 11.78
CA ASP A 152 -33.77 32.49 12.63
C ASP A 152 -33.73 31.13 11.91
N ARG A 153 -34.69 30.90 11.02
CA ARG A 153 -34.75 29.66 10.23
C ARG A 153 -33.52 29.51 9.32
N ALA A 154 -33.14 30.56 8.62
CA ALA A 154 -32.00 30.53 7.71
C ALA A 154 -30.66 30.46 8.45
N ARG A 155 -30.55 31.07 9.65
CA ARG A 155 -29.39 30.86 10.56
C ARG A 155 -29.27 29.41 11.01
N ASN A 156 -30.37 28.75 11.36
CA ASN A 156 -30.35 27.34 11.75
C ASN A 156 -29.98 26.41 10.59
N ASP A 157 -30.44 26.69 9.39
CA ASP A 157 -30.04 25.92 8.21
C ASP A 157 -28.54 26.11 7.88
N ALA A 158 -28.02 27.33 8.02
CA ALA A 158 -26.59 27.59 7.83
C ALA A 158 -25.73 26.86 8.88
N LYS A 159 -26.15 26.83 10.16
CA LYS A 159 -25.47 26.04 11.21
C LYS A 159 -25.41 24.55 10.87
N LYS A 160 -26.52 23.98 10.38
CA LYS A 160 -26.55 22.58 9.94
C LYS A 160 -25.62 22.35 8.75
N GLY A 161 -25.59 23.28 7.79
CA GLY A 161 -24.66 23.26 6.66
C GLY A 161 -23.20 23.18 7.12
N ILE A 162 -22.78 24.07 8.03
CA ILE A 162 -21.44 24.05 8.62
C ILE A 162 -21.15 22.72 9.29
N ALA A 163 -22.07 22.21 10.12
CA ALA A 163 -21.89 20.93 10.82
C ALA A 163 -21.71 19.75 9.85
N TYR A 164 -22.49 19.70 8.76
CA TYR A 164 -22.34 18.67 7.74
C TYR A 164 -21.03 18.78 6.97
N THR A 165 -20.57 20.00 6.65
CA THR A 165 -19.26 20.19 6.00
C THR A 165 -18.11 19.75 6.91
N ILE A 166 -18.16 20.07 8.20
CA ILE A 166 -17.15 19.61 9.17
C ILE A 166 -17.16 18.07 9.28
N PHE A 167 -18.35 17.47 9.37
CA PHE A 167 -18.46 16.01 9.45
C PHE A 167 -17.95 15.32 8.18
N ALA A 168 -18.23 15.87 7.00
CA ALA A 168 -17.70 15.37 5.73
C ALA A 168 -16.17 15.46 5.67
N LEU A 169 -15.57 16.59 6.09
CA LEU A 169 -14.11 16.74 6.16
C LEU A 169 -13.48 15.72 7.12
N LEU A 170 -14.07 15.53 8.30
CA LEU A 170 -13.61 14.52 9.26
C LEU A 170 -13.64 13.10 8.67
N LEU A 171 -14.70 12.75 7.95
CA LEU A 171 -14.79 11.44 7.28
C LEU A 171 -13.70 11.27 6.21
N ILE A 172 -13.42 12.30 5.43
CA ILE A 172 -12.37 12.25 4.39
C ILE A 172 -11.00 12.08 5.04
N ILE A 173 -10.68 12.88 6.07
CA ILE A 173 -9.42 12.76 6.81
C ILE A 173 -9.28 11.35 7.38
N THR A 174 -10.34 10.83 8.01
CA THR A 174 -10.33 9.46 8.56
C THR A 174 -10.11 8.43 7.48
N ALA A 175 -10.73 8.57 6.31
CA ALA A 175 -10.55 7.65 5.18
C ALA A 175 -9.10 7.66 4.67
N ILE A 176 -8.46 8.83 4.58
CA ILE A 176 -7.05 8.94 4.17
C ILE A 176 -6.14 8.23 5.18
N TYR A 177 -6.35 8.45 6.49
CA TYR A 177 -5.61 7.73 7.52
C TYR A 177 -5.86 6.21 7.48
N LEU A 178 -7.08 5.79 7.16
CA LEU A 178 -7.42 4.38 7.05
C LEU A 178 -6.72 3.72 5.86
N VAL A 179 -6.67 4.42 4.72
CA VAL A 179 -5.91 4.00 3.54
C VAL A 179 -4.43 3.90 3.94
N GLY A 180 -3.86 4.95 4.54
CA GLY A 180 -2.51 4.88 5.10
C GLY A 180 -2.32 3.63 5.94
N TYR A 181 -3.15 3.40 6.96
CA TYR A 181 -3.05 2.24 7.84
C TYR A 181 -3.12 0.88 7.13
N PHE A 182 -4.04 0.70 6.17
CA PHE A 182 -4.14 -0.55 5.40
C PHE A 182 -2.94 -0.76 4.46
N TYR A 183 -2.31 0.33 4.03
CA TYR A 183 -1.13 0.31 3.17
C TYR A 183 0.20 0.50 3.93
N VAL A 184 0.20 0.74 5.25
CA VAL A 184 1.38 1.02 6.11
C VAL A 184 2.28 -0.21 6.34
N GLY A 185 2.07 -1.29 5.60
CA GLY A 185 3.15 -2.24 5.31
C GLY A 185 4.16 -1.74 4.27
N THR A 186 3.78 -0.75 3.44
CA THR A 186 4.54 -0.37 2.23
C THR A 186 4.41 1.09 1.78
N ILE A 187 3.44 1.90 2.24
CA ILE A 187 3.24 3.28 1.72
C ILE A 187 3.11 4.30 2.86
N THR A 188 4.17 5.07 3.09
CA THR A 188 4.13 6.30 3.90
C THR A 188 4.25 7.50 2.98
N CYS A 189 3.27 8.38 3.12
CA CYS A 189 3.15 9.73 2.58
C CYS A 189 2.86 10.64 3.77
#